data_AF-A0A661ZMS1-F1
#
_entry.id   AF-A0A661ZMS1-F1
#
_cell.length_a   1.000
_cell.length_b   1.000
_cell.length_c   1.000
_cell.angle_alpha   90.00
_cell.angle_beta   90.00
_cell.angle_gamma   90.00
#
_symmetry.space_group_name_H-M   'P 1'
#
loop_
_entity.id
_entity.type
_entity.pdbx_description
1 polymer ?
#
loop_
_entity_poly.entity_id
_entity_poly.type
_entity_poly.pdbx_seq_one_letter_code
_entity_poly.pdbx_strand_id
1 'polypeptide(L)'
;MKNILFLLILTFIFTACDVSVNTEQTNTEETEKVEAVKKELQIAVIDIKGMHCESCVNTITTVLTELEGVKKAKVSLEYEQAKVKFDPTVISTDDIKAAIEDKDYEVGEIEMLEMQERAKKPVK
;
A
#
# COMPACT_ATOMS: atom_id res chain seq x y z
N MET A 1 18.19 41.99 31.07
CA MET A 1 18.19 42.27 29.62
C MET A 1 18.67 40.99 28.95
N LYS A 2 17.70 40.12 28.68
CA LYS A 2 17.84 38.67 28.49
C LYS A 2 17.69 38.35 27.00
N ASN A 3 18.55 37.47 26.52
CA ASN A 3 18.30 36.52 25.42
C ASN A 3 18.49 37.04 23.98
N ILE A 4 19.75 37.21 23.59
CA ILE A 4 20.19 37.11 22.18
C ILE A 4 20.85 35.75 21.87
N LEU A 5 20.74 34.81 22.81
CA LEU A 5 21.41 33.51 22.79
C LEU A 5 20.57 32.36 22.19
N PHE A 6 19.37 32.64 21.65
CA PHE A 6 18.45 31.58 21.21
C PHE A 6 18.47 31.29 19.70
N LEU A 7 19.27 32.00 18.90
CA LEU A 7 19.28 31.86 17.44
C LEU A 7 20.53 31.15 16.86
N LEU A 8 21.40 30.57 17.70
CA LEU A 8 22.60 29.85 17.23
C LEU A 8 22.61 28.35 17.54
N ILE A 9 21.49 27.78 18.03
CA ILE A 9 21.39 26.34 18.39
C ILE A 9 20.58 25.53 17.36
N LEU A 10 19.87 26.18 16.43
CA LEU A 10 19.06 25.50 15.40
C LEU A 10 19.80 25.22 14.07
N THR A 11 21.05 25.67 13.92
CA THR A 11 21.89 25.37 12.75
C THR A 11 22.87 24.22 12.98
N PHE A 12 22.82 23.57 14.16
CA PHE A 12 23.77 22.51 14.56
C PHE A 12 23.17 21.09 14.61
N ILE A 13 21.89 20.90 14.23
CA ILE A 13 21.28 19.57 14.08
C ILE A 13 21.39 19.06 12.62
N PHE A 14 21.90 19.87 11.69
CA PHE A 14 21.97 19.52 10.25
C PHE A 14 23.28 18.84 9.83
N THR A 15 24.09 18.34 10.77
CA THR A 15 25.31 17.58 10.43
C THR A 15 25.04 16.08 10.52
N ALA A 16 25.27 15.44 9.36
CA ALA A 16 25.57 14.02 9.15
C ALA A 16 24.42 13.01 9.27
N CYS A 17 23.81 12.72 8.12
CA CYS A 17 23.71 11.33 7.65
C CYS A 17 23.93 11.33 6.13
N ASP A 18 25.09 10.80 5.75
CA ASP A 18 25.50 10.45 4.40
C ASP A 18 24.38 9.73 3.64
N VAL A 19 24.02 10.26 2.47
CA VAL A 19 23.31 9.51 1.43
C VAL A 19 24.33 8.57 0.78
N SER A 20 24.51 7.38 1.38
CA SER A 20 25.21 6.30 0.71
C SER A 20 24.26 5.61 -0.28
N VAL A 21 24.46 5.94 -1.56
CA VAL A 21 24.08 5.09 -2.68
C VAL A 21 24.85 3.77 -2.56
N ASN A 22 24.13 2.65 -2.46
CA ASN A 22 24.63 1.36 -2.92
C ASN A 22 23.52 0.68 -3.71
N THR A 23 23.73 0.67 -5.03
CA THR A 23 23.16 -0.27 -5.97
C THR A 23 23.53 -1.68 -5.52
N GLU A 24 22.54 -2.54 -5.27
CA GLU A 24 22.69 -3.97 -5.52
C GLU A 24 21.32 -4.65 -5.59
N GLN A 25 21.18 -5.46 -6.62
CA GLN A 25 20.03 -6.29 -6.95
C GLN A 25 19.83 -7.32 -5.84
N THR A 26 18.61 -7.57 -5.39
CA THR A 26 18.24 -8.91 -4.89
C THR A 26 16.80 -9.25 -5.24
N ASN A 27 16.70 -10.17 -6.21
CA ASN A 27 15.60 -11.13 -6.26
C ASN A 27 15.56 -11.90 -4.93
N THR A 28 14.32 -12.16 -4.51
CA THR A 28 13.90 -13.38 -3.80
C THR A 28 14.53 -13.67 -2.44
N GLU A 29 13.65 -13.63 -1.44
CA GLU A 29 13.69 -14.36 -0.18
C GLU A 29 14.84 -14.01 0.77
N GLU A 30 14.54 -13.19 1.77
CA GLU A 30 14.71 -13.61 3.15
C GLU A 30 13.85 -12.76 4.10
N THR A 31 13.02 -13.50 4.83
CA THR A 31 12.19 -13.11 5.96
C THR A 31 13.00 -12.51 7.11
N GLU A 32 12.52 -11.40 7.67
CA GLU A 32 12.68 -11.15 9.11
C GLU A 32 11.39 -10.64 9.76
N LYS A 33 11.19 -11.16 10.96
CA LYS A 33 9.96 -11.33 11.72
C LYS A 33 9.33 -10.01 12.19
N VAL A 34 8.00 -9.92 12.04
CA VAL A 34 7.16 -9.35 13.10
C VAL A 34 6.06 -10.37 13.39
N GLU A 35 6.20 -11.07 14.51
CA GLU A 35 5.10 -11.81 15.12
C GLU A 35 4.01 -10.81 15.50
N ALA A 36 2.84 -10.88 14.86
CA ALA A 36 1.65 -10.21 15.35
C ALA A 36 0.42 -10.96 14.86
N VAL A 37 -0.24 -11.64 15.81
CA VAL A 37 -1.67 -11.95 15.89
C VAL A 37 -2.34 -12.28 14.56
N LYS A 38 -2.82 -13.53 14.42
CA LYS A 38 -3.73 -14.01 13.37
C LYS A 38 -4.95 -13.08 13.28
N LYS A 39 -4.84 -12.00 12.52
CA LYS A 39 -5.89 -11.02 12.28
C LYS A 39 -6.64 -11.46 11.03
N GLU A 40 -7.96 -11.55 11.11
CA GLU A 40 -8.82 -12.00 10.01
C GLU A 40 -8.79 -10.95 8.90
N LEU A 41 -7.83 -11.09 7.99
CA LEU A 41 -7.73 -10.25 6.81
C LEU A 41 -8.82 -10.64 5.82
N GLN A 42 -9.55 -9.65 5.35
CA GLN A 42 -10.56 -9.81 4.31
C GLN A 42 -9.98 -9.42 2.95
N ILE A 43 -10.66 -9.86 1.89
CA ILE A 43 -10.29 -9.50 0.54
C ILE A 43 -11.51 -8.99 -0.18
N ALA A 44 -11.35 -7.83 -0.80
CA ALA A 44 -12.32 -7.28 -1.71
C ALA A 44 -11.75 -7.29 -3.13
N VAL A 45 -12.60 -7.61 -4.10
CA VAL A 45 -12.41 -7.30 -5.50
C VAL A 45 -13.32 -6.13 -5.81
N ILE A 46 -12.73 -5.07 -6.36
CA ILE A 46 -13.39 -3.79 -6.59
C ILE A 46 -13.29 -3.51 -8.08
N ASP A 47 -14.41 -3.34 -8.75
CA ASP A 47 -14.43 -2.86 -10.13
C ASP A 47 -14.06 -1.37 -10.17
N ILE A 48 -13.17 -0.99 -11.08
CA ILE A 48 -12.73 0.40 -11.25
C ILE A 48 -12.88 0.80 -12.71
N LYS A 49 -13.70 1.82 -12.96
CA LYS A 49 -13.93 2.40 -14.29
C LYS A 49 -13.00 3.59 -14.53
N GLY A 50 -12.61 3.77 -15.79
CA GLY A 50 -11.68 4.82 -16.22
C GLY A 50 -10.20 4.42 -16.23
N MET A 51 -9.88 3.15 -15.94
CA MET A 51 -8.52 2.62 -16.15
C MET A 51 -8.30 2.31 -17.64
N HIS A 52 -7.38 3.01 -18.29
CA HIS A 52 -7.08 2.81 -19.72
C HIS A 52 -5.59 2.58 -20.01
N CYS A 53 -4.71 2.78 -19.03
CA CYS A 53 -3.27 2.58 -19.20
C CYS A 53 -2.62 2.02 -17.94
N GLU A 54 -1.42 1.47 -18.09
CA GLU A 54 -0.62 0.93 -16.99
C GLU A 54 -0.25 2.00 -15.95
N SER A 55 -0.15 3.27 -16.35
CA SER A 55 0.08 4.37 -15.41
C SER A 55 -1.09 4.57 -14.45
N CYS A 56 -2.35 4.39 -14.91
CA CYS A 56 -3.52 4.41 -14.02
C CYS A 56 -3.48 3.25 -13.03
N VAL A 57 -3.11 2.05 -13.49
CA VAL A 57 -2.97 0.85 -12.65
C VAL A 57 -1.96 1.08 -11.54
N ASN A 58 -0.80 1.66 -11.87
CA ASN A 58 0.23 1.97 -10.88
C ASN A 58 -0.25 3.01 -9.88
N THR A 59 -0.91 4.08 -10.34
CA THR A 59 -1.44 5.15 -9.48
C THR A 59 -2.42 4.57 -8.46
N ILE A 60 -3.39 3.77 -8.90
CA ILE A 60 -4.37 3.13 -8.01
C ILE A 60 -3.68 2.14 -7.08
N THR A 61 -2.73 1.34 -7.57
CA THR A 61 -1.99 0.39 -6.74
C THR A 61 -1.26 1.11 -5.61
N THR A 62 -0.55 2.20 -5.93
CA THR A 62 0.17 3.02 -4.93
C THR A 62 -0.78 3.56 -3.88
N VAL A 63 -1.89 4.19 -4.29
CA VAL A 63 -2.88 4.75 -3.37
C VAL A 63 -3.42 3.66 -2.43
N LEU A 64 -3.78 2.50 -2.96
CA LEU A 64 -4.28 1.39 -2.14
C LEU A 64 -3.21 0.83 -1.20
N THR A 65 -1.94 0.80 -1.59
CA THR A 65 -0.86 0.33 -0.70
C THR A 65 -0.48 1.33 0.39
N GLU A 66 -0.74 2.61 0.18
CA GLU A 66 -0.51 3.67 1.17
C GLU A 66 -1.61 3.75 2.23
N LEU A 67 -2.78 3.15 1.98
CA LEU A 67 -3.87 3.08 2.96
C LEU A 67 -3.50 2.24 4.18
N GLU A 68 -3.69 2.82 5.36
CA GLU A 68 -3.52 2.10 6.62
C GLU A 68 -4.52 0.94 6.72
N GLY A 69 -4.01 -0.26 7.04
CA GLY A 69 -4.83 -1.47 7.12
C GLY A 69 -4.83 -2.32 5.84
N VAL A 70 -4.36 -1.80 4.71
CA VAL A 70 -4.12 -2.61 3.51
C VAL A 70 -2.82 -3.40 3.67
N LYS A 71 -2.89 -4.71 3.49
CA LYS A 71 -1.73 -5.61 3.54
C LYS A 71 -1.19 -5.94 2.16
N LYS A 72 -2.06 -5.96 1.16
CA LYS A 72 -1.68 -6.24 -0.23
C LYS A 72 -2.72 -5.67 -1.17
N ALA A 73 -2.30 -4.98 -2.21
CA ALA A 73 -3.17 -4.57 -3.31
C ALA A 73 -2.60 -5.11 -4.62
N LYS A 74 -3.49 -5.52 -5.54
CA LYS A 74 -3.12 -5.88 -6.91
C LYS A 74 -4.23 -5.41 -7.85
N VAL A 75 -3.85 -4.61 -8.83
CA VAL A 75 -4.78 -4.10 -9.84
C VAL A 75 -4.55 -4.84 -11.15
N SER A 76 -5.63 -5.08 -11.90
CA SER A 76 -5.62 -5.72 -13.22
C SER A 76 -6.37 -4.85 -14.22
N LEU A 77 -5.67 -4.42 -15.27
CA LEU A 77 -6.28 -3.67 -16.37
C LEU A 77 -7.18 -4.56 -17.24
N GLU A 78 -6.85 -5.85 -17.36
CA GLU A 78 -7.60 -6.82 -18.19
C GLU A 78 -9.04 -7.00 -17.70
N TYR A 79 -9.22 -7.03 -16.37
CA TYR A 79 -10.53 -7.19 -15.74
C TYR A 79 -11.11 -5.86 -15.23
N GLU A 80 -10.39 -4.74 -15.41
CA GLU A 80 -10.74 -3.44 -14.81
C GLU A 80 -10.99 -3.52 -13.30
N GLN A 81 -10.20 -4.33 -12.58
CA GLN A 81 -10.46 -4.71 -11.20
C GLN A 81 -9.24 -4.53 -10.29
N ALA A 82 -9.50 -4.12 -9.05
CA ALA A 82 -8.53 -4.09 -7.96
C ALA A 82 -8.86 -5.14 -6.91
N LYS A 83 -7.90 -6.02 -6.63
CA LYS A 83 -7.96 -7.00 -5.54
C LYS A 83 -7.16 -6.50 -4.36
N VAL A 84 -7.84 -6.23 -3.25
CA VAL A 84 -7.26 -5.65 -2.05
C VAL A 84 -7.44 -6.60 -0.88
N LYS A 85 -6.34 -6.93 -0.21
CA LYS A 85 -6.31 -7.64 1.07
C LYS A 85 -6.11 -6.62 2.16
N PHE A 86 -7.11 -6.46 3.02
CA PHE A 86 -7.14 -5.45 4.05
C PHE A 86 -7.63 -6.02 5.37
N ASP A 87 -7.43 -5.23 6.41
CA ASP A 87 -7.88 -5.52 7.75
C ASP A 87 -9.19 -4.77 8.03
N PRO A 88 -10.33 -5.48 8.11
CA PRO A 88 -11.65 -4.87 8.29
C PRO A 88 -11.82 -4.17 9.65
N THR A 89 -10.89 -4.38 10.59
CA THR A 89 -10.91 -3.69 11.89
C THR A 89 -10.19 -2.35 11.85
N VAL A 90 -9.41 -2.09 10.80
CA VAL A 90 -8.62 -0.87 10.62
C VAL A 90 -9.22 -0.01 9.52
N ILE A 91 -9.64 -0.62 8.42
CA ILE A 91 -10.18 0.06 7.25
C ILE A 91 -11.41 -0.67 6.72
N SER A 92 -12.42 0.10 6.30
CA SER A 92 -13.63 -0.44 5.67
C SER A 92 -13.52 -0.45 4.14
N THR A 93 -14.39 -1.20 3.48
CA THR A 93 -14.50 -1.15 2.01
C THR A 93 -14.92 0.23 1.51
N ASP A 94 -15.68 0.98 2.31
CA ASP A 94 -16.13 2.33 1.97
C ASP A 94 -14.95 3.33 1.98
N ASP A 95 -14.02 3.20 2.92
CA ASP A 95 -12.80 4.01 2.96
C ASP A 95 -11.90 3.72 1.75
N ILE A 96 -11.78 2.44 1.38
CA ILE A 96 -11.02 2.02 0.19
C ILE A 96 -11.65 2.59 -1.07
N LYS A 97 -12.99 2.57 -1.16
CA LYS A 97 -13.74 3.18 -2.26
C LYS A 97 -13.49 4.68 -2.33
N ALA A 98 -13.61 5.39 -1.20
CA ALA A 98 -13.39 6.83 -1.13
C ALA A 98 -11.97 7.22 -1.60
N ALA A 99 -10.96 6.42 -1.25
CA ALA A 99 -9.58 6.65 -1.69
C ALA A 99 -9.40 6.51 -3.21
N ILE A 100 -10.17 5.63 -3.87
CA ILE A 100 -10.15 5.48 -5.33
C ILE A 100 -10.90 6.66 -5.97
N GLU A 101 -12.04 7.06 -5.41
CA GLU A 101 -12.84 8.20 -5.91
C GLU A 101 -12.12 9.55 -5.76
N ASP A 102 -11.27 9.72 -4.74
CA ASP A 102 -10.38 10.89 -4.57
C ASP A 102 -9.36 11.06 -5.72
N LYS A 103 -9.16 10.01 -6.52
CA LYS A 103 -8.29 10.03 -7.71
C LYS A 103 -9.06 10.13 -9.02
N ASP A 104 -10.31 10.60 -8.96
CA ASP A 104 -11.19 10.77 -10.11
C ASP A 104 -11.50 9.46 -10.85
N TYR A 105 -11.48 8.33 -10.15
CA TYR A 105 -11.92 7.03 -10.70
C TYR A 105 -13.29 6.64 -10.17
N GLU A 106 -14.10 6.01 -11.02
CA GLU A 106 -15.41 5.52 -10.63
C GLU A 106 -15.30 4.09 -10.10
N VAL A 107 -15.88 3.84 -8.92
CA VAL A 107 -15.89 2.53 -8.27
C VAL A 107 -17.21 1.82 -8.54
N GLY A 108 -17.11 0.62 -9.10
CA GLY A 108 -18.24 -0.25 -9.43
C GLY A 108 -18.59 -1.21 -8.29
N GLU A 109 -18.89 -2.46 -8.66
CA GLU A 109 -19.27 -3.51 -7.71
C GLU A 109 -18.08 -3.91 -6.82
N ILE A 110 -18.37 -4.16 -5.54
CA ILE A 110 -17.39 -4.62 -4.56
C ILE A 110 -17.79 -6.04 -4.14
N GLU A 111 -16.98 -7.02 -4.53
CA GLU A 111 -17.16 -8.42 -4.16
C GLU A 111 -16.19 -8.80 -3.03
N MET A 112 -16.72 -9.21 -1.88
CA MET A 112 -15.92 -9.73 -0.79
C MET A 112 -15.59 -11.20 -1.05
N LEU A 113 -14.30 -11.49 -1.26
CA LEU A 113 -13.79 -12.83 -1.40
C LEU A 113 -13.17 -13.30 -0.09
N GLU A 114 -13.61 -14.44 0.40
CA GLU A 114 -12.87 -15.17 1.42
C GLU A 114 -11.69 -15.89 0.75
N MET A 115 -10.44 -15.49 1.03
CA MET A 115 -9.30 -16.23 0.48
C MET A 115 -9.23 -17.62 1.12
N GLN A 116 -9.56 -18.63 0.33
CA GLN A 116 -8.96 -19.95 0.44
C GLN A 116 -7.48 -19.81 0.05
N GLU A 117 -6.58 -20.14 0.98
CA GLU A 117 -5.15 -20.27 0.73
C GLU A 117 -4.91 -21.30 -0.39
N ARG A 118 -4.82 -20.86 -1.64
CA ARG A 118 -4.23 -21.71 -2.68
C ARG A 118 -2.72 -21.70 -2.49
N ALA A 119 -2.24 -22.70 -1.75
CA ALA A 119 -0.87 -23.17 -1.84
C ALA A 119 -0.48 -23.24 -3.33
N LYS A 120 0.59 -22.55 -3.74
CA LYS A 120 1.21 -22.83 -5.04
C LYS A 120 1.66 -24.29 -5.00
N LYS A 121 0.93 -25.17 -5.69
CA LYS A 121 1.39 -26.52 -6.00
C LYS A 121 2.73 -26.38 -6.76
N PRO A 122 3.80 -27.08 -6.35
CA PRO A 122 5.06 -27.03 -7.09
C PRO A 122 4.80 -27.45 -8.54
N VAL A 123 5.18 -26.60 -9.48
CA VAL A 123 5.29 -26.97 -10.89
C VAL A 123 6.49 -27.92 -10.94
N LYS A 124 6.23 -29.16 -11.38
CA LYS A 124 7.22 -30.25 -11.48
C LYS A 124 8.40 -29.87 -12.38
#